data_AF-A0A940WTX7-F1
#
_entry.id   AF-A0A940WTX7-F1
#
_cell.length_a   1.000
_cell.length_b   1.000
_cell.length_c   1.000
_cell.angle_alpha   90.00
_cell.angle_beta   90.00
_cell.angle_gamma   90.00
#
_symmetry.space_group_name_H-M   'P 1'
#
loop_
_entity.id
_entity.type
_entity.pdbx_description
1 polymer ?
#
loop_
_entity_poly.entity_id
_entity_poly.type
_entity_poly.pdbx_seq_one_letter_code
_entity_poly.pdbx_strand_id
1 'polypeptide(L)'
;TLAKRGKNATDLRPYTLLSAWASVVPGVRSTDFTPEEGGHPIYGADNLSNPWSNPQIQRVQAAFNPVAAVDLPYWSASGASDSNGSFPLPQAVPTYAPNASVTRNITVFNDDFADTSVGFTWTARLDAPDGAVVASGSTTLTVPLGSRVTQPVTFTTPATGNRVYLQLSTTKSGSPVFTDAVEYFNLGGSSGSGPAPGTYRIVNRNSGKPLAVAGNSTADGAKVVQQSGTATWTIATTSDGSYTLKYVPSGKVLDVNAGSSTAGLQLQQWTANGGTNQMWYLRSTGNGYYTIVSHNSGLVADVSGAATSDGAPVVQWAANGGANQQWQFNQT
;
A
#
# COMPACT_ATOMS: atom_id res chain seq x y z
N THR A 1 35.24 11.61 6.60
CA THR A 1 36.56 11.05 6.25
C THR A 1 36.38 9.93 5.25
N LEU A 2 37.36 9.64 4.36
CA LEU A 2 37.31 8.51 3.42
C LEU A 2 36.91 7.19 4.12
N ALA A 3 37.34 6.99 5.37
CA ALA A 3 37.01 5.84 6.20
C ALA A 3 35.52 5.69 6.58
N LYS A 4 34.73 6.78 6.60
CA LYS A 4 33.27 6.71 6.81
C LYS A 4 32.49 6.47 5.51
N ARG A 5 33.15 6.68 4.38
CA ARG A 5 32.57 6.77 3.04
C ARG A 5 32.78 5.47 2.24
N GLY A 6 33.78 4.65 2.59
CA GLY A 6 34.02 3.30 2.05
C GLY A 6 33.19 2.16 2.64
N LYS A 7 32.10 2.47 3.36
CA LYS A 7 31.18 1.47 3.91
C LYS A 7 30.02 1.27 2.94
N ASN A 8 29.87 0.05 2.42
CA ASN A 8 28.70 -0.31 1.61
C ASN A 8 27.50 -0.65 2.53
N ALA A 9 26.32 -0.91 1.95
CA ALA A 9 25.10 -1.24 2.72
C ALA A 9 25.28 -2.45 3.68
N THR A 10 26.24 -3.34 3.40
CA THR A 10 26.56 -4.48 4.26
C THR A 10 27.48 -4.14 5.44
N ASP A 11 28.14 -2.99 5.42
CA ASP A 11 29.13 -2.55 6.41
C ASP A 11 28.58 -1.50 7.41
N LEU A 12 27.33 -1.07 7.18
CA LEU A 12 26.47 -0.50 8.20
C LEU A 12 26.10 -1.61 9.19
N ARG A 13 26.98 -1.87 10.17
CA ARG A 13 26.57 -2.67 11.34
C ARG A 13 25.33 -2.02 11.96
N PRO A 14 24.36 -2.81 12.48
CA PRO A 14 23.05 -2.32 12.97
C PRO A 14 23.11 -1.16 13.96
N TYR A 15 24.26 -0.91 14.58
CA TYR A 15 24.43 -0.06 15.76
C TYR A 15 25.11 1.30 15.51
N THR A 16 25.48 1.65 14.26
CA THR A 16 26.16 2.95 14.00
C THR A 16 25.18 4.13 13.87
N LEU A 17 23.87 3.89 14.01
CA LEU A 17 22.83 4.79 13.47
C LEU A 17 21.70 5.11 14.46
N LEU A 18 21.96 5.07 15.77
CA LEU A 18 20.91 4.92 16.80
C LEU A 18 20.28 6.18 17.42
N SER A 19 20.50 7.40 16.91
CA SER A 19 19.78 8.59 17.47
C SER A 19 18.83 9.28 16.50
N ALA A 20 19.08 9.21 15.19
CA ALA A 20 18.19 9.80 14.18
C ALA A 20 17.18 8.79 13.59
N TRP A 21 17.23 7.52 14.03
CA TRP A 21 16.54 6.40 13.38
C TRP A 21 15.13 6.09 13.90
N ALA A 22 14.81 6.39 15.15
CA ALA A 22 13.49 6.05 15.69
C ALA A 22 12.33 6.84 15.02
N SER A 23 12.66 7.93 14.34
CA SER A 23 11.71 8.72 13.54
C SER A 23 11.53 8.23 12.10
N VAL A 24 12.25 7.18 11.64
CA VAL A 24 12.20 6.71 10.24
C VAL A 24 12.00 5.20 10.09
N VAL A 25 11.79 4.47 11.19
CA VAL A 25 11.56 3.02 11.20
C VAL A 25 10.12 2.71 11.63
N PRO A 26 9.27 2.06 10.79
CA PRO A 26 7.87 1.82 11.12
C PRO A 26 7.69 0.87 12.29
N GLY A 27 6.83 1.24 13.24
CA GLY A 27 6.55 0.44 14.44
C GLY A 27 7.51 0.69 15.61
N VAL A 28 8.52 1.54 15.43
CA VAL A 28 9.47 1.93 16.49
C VAL A 28 9.06 3.29 17.06
N ARG A 29 8.80 3.37 18.36
CA ARG A 29 8.60 4.67 19.04
C ARG A 29 9.96 5.31 19.31
N SER A 30 10.03 6.65 19.27
CA SER A 30 11.22 7.39 19.73
C SER A 30 11.56 7.10 21.19
N THR A 31 10.58 6.65 21.97
CA THR A 31 10.71 6.22 23.37
C THR A 31 11.19 4.78 23.54
N ASP A 32 11.13 3.94 22.50
CA ASP A 32 11.58 2.54 22.56
C ASP A 32 13.11 2.43 22.48
N PHE A 33 13.78 3.54 22.17
CA PHE A 33 15.23 3.67 22.16
C PHE A 33 15.62 4.86 23.04
N THR A 34 15.78 4.63 24.35
CA THR A 34 16.64 5.49 25.16
C THR A 34 18.09 5.25 24.74
N PRO A 35 18.81 6.25 24.19
CA PRO A 35 20.24 6.16 24.07
C PRO A 35 20.80 6.22 25.48
N GLU A 36 21.16 5.07 26.06
CA GLU A 36 21.96 5.08 27.27
C GLU A 36 23.42 5.37 26.87
N GLU A 37 23.94 6.49 27.38
CA GLU A 37 25.37 6.60 27.62
C GLU A 37 25.79 5.39 28.47
N GLY A 38 26.36 4.35 27.85
CA GLY A 38 27.26 3.45 28.58
C GLY A 38 27.04 1.93 28.57
N GLY A 39 26.14 1.31 27.80
CA GLY A 39 26.25 -0.16 27.65
C GLY A 39 25.05 -0.94 27.11
N HIS A 40 25.20 -1.43 25.87
CA HIS A 40 24.50 -2.53 25.17
C HIS A 40 22.95 -2.63 25.21
N PRO A 41 22.26 -2.70 24.04
CA PRO A 41 20.81 -2.88 24.00
C PRO A 41 20.37 -4.27 24.49
N ILE A 42 19.33 -4.31 25.32
CA ILE A 42 18.60 -5.54 25.68
C ILE A 42 17.54 -5.81 24.62
N TYR A 43 17.65 -6.94 23.93
CA TYR A 43 16.59 -7.50 23.08
C TYR A 43 15.45 -8.07 23.94
N GLY A 44 14.20 -7.80 23.58
CA GLY A 44 13.05 -8.52 24.17
C GLY A 44 11.65 -7.91 24.06
N ALA A 45 11.48 -6.69 23.56
CA ALA A 45 10.15 -6.04 23.53
C ALA A 45 9.57 -5.80 22.12
N ASP A 46 10.25 -6.21 21.06
CA ASP A 46 9.81 -5.96 19.68
C ASP A 46 9.15 -7.22 19.10
N ASN A 47 7.82 -7.25 19.11
CA ASN A 47 6.97 -8.40 18.71
C ASN A 47 6.91 -8.63 17.19
N LEU A 48 7.87 -8.12 16.41
CA LEU A 48 7.98 -8.41 14.98
C LEU A 48 8.95 -9.58 14.78
N SER A 49 8.45 -10.72 14.32
CA SER A 49 9.27 -11.93 14.10
C SER A 49 10.41 -11.71 13.10
N ASN A 50 10.36 -10.64 12.31
CA ASN A 50 11.46 -10.16 11.47
C ASN A 50 11.20 -8.71 11.01
N PRO A 51 11.65 -7.66 11.73
CA PRO A 51 11.44 -6.28 11.29
C PRO A 51 12.16 -5.99 9.95
N TRP A 52 13.21 -6.73 9.62
CA TRP A 52 14.02 -6.51 8.41
C TRP A 52 13.35 -6.95 7.10
N SER A 53 12.23 -7.70 7.18
CA SER A 53 11.38 -7.96 6.01
C SER A 53 10.37 -6.86 5.73
N ASN A 54 10.31 -5.80 6.57
CA ASN A 54 9.40 -4.67 6.34
C ASN A 54 9.85 -3.87 5.10
N PRO A 55 8.98 -3.69 4.07
CA PRO A 55 9.34 -2.98 2.83
C PRO A 55 9.80 -1.52 3.02
N GLN A 56 9.33 -0.84 4.07
CA GLN A 56 9.75 0.53 4.37
C GLN A 56 11.14 0.56 5.04
N ILE A 57 11.45 -0.42 5.90
CA ILE A 57 12.80 -0.58 6.47
C ILE A 57 13.81 -0.90 5.36
N GLN A 58 13.44 -1.79 4.44
CA GLN A 58 14.28 -2.11 3.28
C GLN A 58 14.48 -0.89 2.37
N ARG A 59 13.46 -0.02 2.22
CA ARG A 59 13.59 1.26 1.48
C ARG A 59 14.60 2.20 2.15
N VAL A 60 14.55 2.36 3.47
CA VAL A 60 15.52 3.16 4.22
C VAL A 60 16.93 2.58 4.09
N GLN A 61 17.09 1.26 4.12
CA GLN A 61 18.38 0.62 3.88
C GLN A 61 18.89 0.85 2.45
N ALA A 62 18.00 0.78 1.45
CA ALA A 62 18.32 1.07 0.06
C ALA A 62 18.71 2.55 -0.17
N ALA A 63 18.18 3.48 0.64
CA ALA A 63 18.53 4.91 0.63
C ALA A 63 20.03 5.19 0.82
N PHE A 64 20.72 4.32 1.57
CA PHE A 64 22.14 4.46 1.86
C PHE A 64 23.03 3.78 0.82
N ASN A 65 22.45 3.33 -0.31
CA ASN A 65 23.27 2.86 -1.40
C ASN A 65 24.11 4.02 -1.96
N PRO A 66 25.44 3.87 -2.09
CA PRO A 66 26.29 4.93 -2.63
C PRO A 66 25.91 5.30 -4.06
N VAL A 67 25.17 4.45 -4.77
CA VAL A 67 24.67 4.72 -6.13
C VAL A 67 23.18 4.39 -6.19
N ALA A 68 22.33 5.42 -6.16
CA ALA A 68 20.87 5.26 -6.08
C ALA A 68 20.14 6.17 -7.07
N ALA A 69 18.93 5.76 -7.47
CA ALA A 69 17.98 6.58 -8.23
C ALA A 69 16.73 6.81 -7.40
N VAL A 70 16.35 8.06 -7.17
CA VAL A 70 15.33 8.44 -6.19
C VAL A 70 14.39 9.50 -6.75
N ASP A 71 13.08 9.29 -6.61
CA ASP A 71 12.07 10.33 -6.76
C ASP A 71 11.96 11.11 -5.44
N LEU A 72 12.65 12.26 -5.38
CA LEU A 72 12.73 13.07 -4.16
C LEU A 72 11.35 13.51 -3.63
N PRO A 73 10.40 13.99 -4.46
CA PRO A 73 9.04 14.26 -3.99
C PRO A 73 8.38 13.06 -3.32
N TYR A 74 8.42 11.86 -3.92
CA TYR A 74 7.82 10.66 -3.33
C TYR A 74 8.47 10.26 -2.00
N TRP A 75 9.80 10.34 -1.95
CA TRP A 75 10.58 9.99 -0.76
C TRP A 75 10.43 11.00 0.38
N SER A 76 10.49 12.30 0.08
CA SER A 76 10.25 13.36 1.06
C SER A 76 8.83 13.32 1.62
N ALA A 77 7.87 12.88 0.80
CA ALA A 77 6.49 12.72 1.20
C ALA A 77 6.23 11.52 2.14
N SER A 78 7.20 10.61 2.26
CA SER A 78 7.08 9.45 3.14
C SER A 78 7.37 9.79 4.62
N GLY A 79 7.79 11.04 4.93
CA GLY A 79 7.81 11.63 6.27
C GLY A 79 8.65 10.92 7.34
N ALA A 80 8.64 11.52 8.54
CA ALA A 80 9.04 10.85 9.78
C ALA A 80 7.81 10.14 10.40
N SER A 81 8.02 9.04 11.13
CA SER A 81 6.99 8.47 12.00
C SER A 81 6.54 9.49 13.05
N ASP A 82 5.26 9.43 13.43
CA ASP A 82 4.77 10.17 14.58
C ASP A 82 5.34 9.58 15.89
N SER A 83 5.04 10.24 17.01
CA SER A 83 5.48 9.81 18.34
C SER A 83 4.96 8.42 18.75
N ASN A 84 4.00 7.85 18.03
CA ASN A 84 3.43 6.53 18.27
C ASN A 84 4.09 5.44 17.42
N GLY A 85 5.11 5.77 16.61
CA GLY A 85 5.72 4.85 15.65
C GLY A 85 4.82 4.60 14.44
N SER A 86 3.72 5.34 14.31
CA SER A 86 2.84 5.31 13.16
C SER A 86 3.39 6.25 12.10
N PHE A 87 3.69 5.72 10.93
CA PHE A 87 3.94 6.57 9.78
C PHE A 87 2.65 7.32 9.46
N PRO A 88 2.71 8.59 9.05
CA PRO A 88 1.52 9.23 8.51
C PRO A 88 0.94 8.32 7.42
N LEU A 89 -0.33 7.93 7.58
CA LEU A 89 -1.14 7.40 6.48
C LEU A 89 -1.03 8.39 5.30
N PRO A 90 -1.00 7.86 4.08
CA PRO A 90 -0.16 8.30 2.98
C PRO A 90 -0.30 9.79 2.67
N GLN A 91 0.81 10.51 2.67
CA GLN A 91 0.86 11.80 1.97
C GLN A 91 0.41 11.56 0.52
N ALA A 92 -0.51 12.39 0.04
CA ALA A 92 -1.28 12.21 -1.19
C ALA A 92 -0.40 11.72 -2.35
N VAL A 93 -0.40 10.40 -2.56
CA VAL A 93 0.20 9.80 -3.74
C VAL A 93 -0.43 10.47 -4.95
N PRO A 94 0.36 11.11 -5.84
CA PRO A 94 -0.20 11.93 -6.88
C PRO A 94 -1.11 11.09 -7.78
N THR A 95 -2.22 11.70 -8.16
CA THR A 95 -3.24 11.07 -8.99
C THR A 95 -3.12 11.65 -10.40
N TYR A 96 -2.92 10.78 -11.39
CA TYR A 96 -2.78 11.17 -12.79
C TYR A 96 -3.94 10.63 -13.62
N ALA A 97 -4.55 11.47 -14.46
CA ALA A 97 -5.59 11.04 -15.39
C ALA A 97 -5.10 9.87 -16.30
N PRO A 98 -5.98 9.05 -16.88
CA PRO A 98 -5.58 7.98 -17.79
C PRO A 98 -5.18 8.62 -19.10
N ASN A 99 -4.26 7.97 -19.82
CA ASN A 99 -3.70 8.50 -21.05
C ASN A 99 -3.03 9.88 -20.88
N ALA A 100 -2.74 10.30 -19.65
CA ALA A 100 -2.01 11.51 -19.36
C ALA A 100 -0.52 11.29 -19.55
N SER A 101 0.16 12.29 -20.11
CA SER A 101 1.61 12.33 -20.08
C SER A 101 2.08 12.74 -18.69
N VAL A 102 2.91 11.91 -18.07
CA VAL A 102 3.47 12.12 -16.74
C VAL A 102 4.98 12.20 -16.85
N THR A 103 5.56 13.24 -16.26
CA THR A 103 7.02 13.38 -16.13
C THR A 103 7.41 13.43 -14.67
N ARG A 104 8.35 12.56 -14.27
CA ARG A 104 8.99 12.52 -12.96
C ARG A 104 10.46 12.88 -13.10
N ASN A 105 10.95 13.74 -12.22
CA ASN A 105 12.36 14.16 -12.21
C ASN A 105 13.13 13.29 -11.22
N ILE A 106 13.78 12.24 -11.72
CA ILE A 106 14.49 11.27 -10.89
C ILE A 106 15.89 11.80 -10.60
N THR A 107 16.29 11.78 -9.33
CA THR A 107 17.64 12.16 -8.93
C THR A 107 18.50 10.91 -8.87
N VAL A 108 19.57 10.85 -9.67
CA VAL A 108 20.54 9.76 -9.67
C VAL A 108 21.82 10.24 -8.99
N PHE A 109 22.20 9.58 -7.91
CA PHE A 109 23.37 9.89 -7.09
C PHE A 109 24.51 8.90 -7.38
N ASN A 110 25.74 9.39 -7.29
CA ASN A 110 26.96 8.58 -7.39
C ASN A 110 27.98 9.06 -6.35
N ASP A 111 27.95 8.50 -5.15
CA ASP A 111 28.97 8.66 -4.10
C ASP A 111 29.96 7.49 -4.10
N ASP A 112 30.24 6.93 -5.28
CA ASP A 112 31.34 6.00 -5.50
C ASP A 112 32.70 6.75 -5.52
N PHE A 113 33.79 6.01 -5.35
CA PHE A 113 35.17 6.53 -5.37
C PHE A 113 35.85 6.38 -6.72
N ALA A 114 35.26 5.60 -7.63
CA ALA A 114 35.72 5.41 -8.99
C ALA A 114 34.52 5.27 -9.93
N ASP A 115 34.74 5.50 -11.22
CA ASP A 115 33.74 5.40 -12.29
C ASP A 115 32.58 6.40 -12.18
N THR A 116 32.52 7.33 -13.14
CA THR A 116 31.40 8.29 -13.24
C THR A 116 30.22 7.71 -14.02
N SER A 117 30.37 6.54 -14.64
CA SER A 117 29.31 5.86 -15.35
C SER A 117 28.33 5.23 -14.36
N VAL A 118 27.04 5.46 -14.57
CA VAL A 118 25.95 4.82 -13.85
C VAL A 118 24.90 4.41 -14.86
N GLY A 119 24.65 3.10 -14.99
CA GLY A 119 23.48 2.66 -15.75
C GLY A 119 22.23 2.95 -14.95
N PHE A 120 21.22 3.55 -15.55
CA PHE A 120 19.94 3.87 -14.94
C PHE A 120 18.81 3.25 -15.76
N THR A 121 17.98 2.46 -15.09
CA THR A 121 16.79 1.84 -15.66
C THR A 121 15.56 2.20 -14.86
N TRP A 122 14.46 2.43 -15.55
CA TRP A 122 13.15 2.62 -14.91
C TRP A 122 12.08 1.79 -15.63
N THR A 123 11.10 1.33 -14.87
CA THR A 123 9.95 0.57 -15.39
C THR A 123 8.68 1.03 -14.69
N ALA A 124 7.70 1.51 -15.45
CA ALA A 124 6.35 1.76 -14.98
C ALA A 124 5.52 0.47 -15.13
N ARG A 125 4.87 0.02 -14.04
CA ARG A 125 4.07 -1.22 -14.00
C ARG A 125 2.66 -0.95 -13.49
N LEU A 126 1.69 -1.68 -14.03
CA LEU A 126 0.29 -1.51 -13.68
C LEU A 126 -0.09 -2.32 -12.43
N ASP A 127 -0.75 -1.66 -11.48
CA ASP A 127 -1.45 -2.20 -10.31
C ASP A 127 -0.64 -3.01 -9.27
N ALA A 128 0.55 -3.51 -9.61
CA ALA A 128 1.46 -4.19 -8.70
C ALA A 128 2.94 -3.94 -9.08
N PRO A 129 3.89 -4.08 -8.13
CA PRO A 129 5.32 -4.00 -8.40
C PRO A 129 5.83 -5.01 -9.43
N ASP A 130 5.18 -6.17 -9.58
CA ASP A 130 5.48 -7.20 -10.58
C ASP A 130 4.45 -7.23 -11.72
N GLY A 131 3.56 -6.25 -11.76
CA GLY A 131 2.50 -6.14 -12.75
C GLY A 131 2.99 -5.87 -14.17
N ALA A 132 2.03 -5.80 -15.11
CA ALA A 132 2.31 -5.59 -16.52
C ALA A 132 3.12 -4.30 -16.76
N VAL A 133 4.16 -4.38 -17.59
CA VAL A 133 4.97 -3.22 -17.96
C VAL A 133 4.16 -2.28 -18.85
N VAL A 134 4.02 -1.04 -18.41
CA VAL A 134 3.34 0.04 -19.14
C VAL A 134 4.34 0.81 -19.99
N ALA A 135 5.50 1.10 -19.42
CA ALA A 135 6.59 1.81 -20.07
C ALA A 135 7.90 1.48 -19.36
N SER A 136 9.01 1.64 -20.06
CA SER A 136 10.33 1.46 -19.48
C SER A 136 11.36 2.28 -20.24
N GLY A 137 12.47 2.59 -19.60
CA GLY A 137 13.61 3.20 -20.24
C GLY A 137 14.91 2.78 -19.57
N SER A 138 15.99 2.86 -20.34
CA SER A 138 17.35 2.58 -19.88
C SER A 138 18.29 3.59 -20.50
N THR A 139 19.21 4.12 -19.71
CA THR A 139 20.25 5.04 -20.18
C THR A 139 21.49 4.89 -19.32
N THR A 140 22.65 5.23 -19.88
CA THR A 140 23.89 5.36 -19.11
C THR A 140 24.15 6.83 -18.85
N LEU A 141 24.21 7.19 -17.57
CA LEU A 141 24.45 8.56 -17.12
C LEU A 141 25.91 8.74 -16.75
N THR A 142 26.45 9.92 -17.05
CA THR A 142 27.71 10.38 -16.46
C THR A 142 27.38 11.21 -15.22
N VAL A 143 27.60 10.64 -14.04
CA VAL A 143 27.36 11.26 -12.74
C VAL A 143 28.72 11.49 -12.08
N PRO A 144 29.17 12.75 -11.92
CA PRO A 144 30.43 13.04 -11.22
C PRO A 144 30.46 12.41 -9.82
N LEU A 145 31.65 12.00 -9.38
CA LEU A 145 31.83 11.37 -8.07
C LEU A 145 31.41 12.31 -6.94
N GLY A 146 30.73 11.77 -5.93
CA GLY A 146 30.17 12.55 -4.82
C GLY A 146 29.08 13.54 -5.25
N SER A 147 28.45 13.32 -6.40
CA SER A 147 27.48 14.24 -6.99
C SER A 147 26.19 13.54 -7.40
N ARG A 148 25.27 14.33 -7.99
CA ARG A 148 23.98 13.88 -8.49
C ARG A 148 23.61 14.55 -9.79
N VAL A 149 22.82 13.86 -10.60
CA VAL A 149 22.17 14.41 -11.80
C VAL A 149 20.67 14.20 -11.70
N THR A 150 19.91 15.06 -12.36
CA THR A 150 18.46 14.90 -12.52
C THR A 150 18.18 14.32 -13.90
N GLN A 151 17.53 13.16 -13.94
CA GLN A 151 17.09 12.49 -15.16
C GLN A 151 15.56 12.52 -15.23
N PRO A 152 14.96 13.26 -16.19
CA PRO A 152 13.53 13.19 -16.45
C PRO A 152 13.14 11.80 -16.96
N VAL A 153 12.05 11.28 -16.41
CA VAL A 153 11.37 10.05 -16.82
C VAL A 153 9.96 10.43 -17.24
N THR A 154 9.61 10.16 -18.50
CA THR A 154 8.29 10.47 -19.05
C THR A 154 7.61 9.21 -19.55
N PHE A 155 6.34 9.05 -19.19
CA PHE A 155 5.50 7.96 -19.69
C PHE A 155 4.04 8.42 -19.81
N THR A 156 3.28 7.74 -20.65
CA THR A 156 1.83 7.90 -20.71
C THR A 156 1.18 6.92 -19.75
N THR A 157 0.28 7.40 -18.89
CA THR A 157 -0.47 6.54 -17.98
C THR A 157 -1.40 5.59 -18.75
N PRO A 158 -1.63 4.36 -18.25
CA PRO A 158 -2.59 3.45 -18.86
C PRO A 158 -4.01 4.03 -18.92
N ALA A 159 -4.79 3.59 -19.91
CA ALA A 159 -6.21 3.94 -20.04
C ALA A 159 -7.10 3.33 -18.94
N THR A 160 -6.62 2.29 -18.26
CA THR A 160 -7.33 1.53 -17.23
C THR A 160 -6.37 1.08 -16.13
N GLY A 161 -6.87 0.92 -14.90
CA GLY A 161 -6.08 0.48 -13.74
C GLY A 161 -6.25 1.44 -12.56
N ASN A 162 -5.68 1.09 -11.41
CA ASN A 162 -5.74 1.87 -10.17
C ASN A 162 -4.43 2.58 -9.88
N ARG A 163 -3.29 1.93 -10.16
CA ARG A 163 -1.95 2.42 -9.81
C ARG A 163 -0.94 2.20 -10.92
N VAL A 164 0.04 3.08 -10.98
CA VAL A 164 1.30 2.85 -11.69
C VAL A 164 2.42 2.77 -10.65
N TYR A 165 3.07 1.62 -10.57
CA TYR A 165 4.29 1.41 -9.81
C TYR A 165 5.48 1.87 -10.65
N LEU A 166 6.33 2.73 -10.10
CA LEU A 166 7.57 3.15 -10.75
C LEU A 166 8.72 2.39 -10.09
N GLN A 167 9.35 1.52 -10.87
CA GLN A 167 10.57 0.84 -10.45
C GLN A 167 11.77 1.61 -10.96
N LEU A 168 12.74 1.86 -10.09
CA LEU A 168 13.99 2.55 -10.39
C LEU A 168 15.15 1.63 -10.04
N SER A 169 16.13 1.50 -10.91
CA SER A 169 17.34 0.72 -10.63
C SER A 169 18.57 1.39 -11.23
N THR A 170 19.70 1.25 -10.54
CA THR A 170 21.01 1.67 -11.02
C THR A 170 21.95 0.47 -11.12
N THR A 171 22.89 0.55 -12.06
CA THR A 171 23.94 -0.45 -12.27
C THR A 171 25.32 0.21 -12.30
N LYS A 172 26.33 -0.55 -11.89
CA LYS A 172 27.75 -0.24 -12.05
C LYS A 172 28.40 -1.38 -12.82
N SER A 173 29.15 -1.06 -13.88
CA SER A 173 29.75 -2.07 -14.76
C SER A 173 28.78 -3.17 -15.20
N GLY A 174 27.51 -2.81 -15.45
CA GLY A 174 26.45 -3.73 -15.87
C GLY A 174 25.79 -4.54 -14.75
N SER A 175 26.27 -4.46 -13.50
CA SER A 175 25.67 -5.16 -12.35
C SER A 175 24.72 -4.26 -11.57
N PRO A 176 23.48 -4.69 -11.24
CA PRO A 176 22.58 -3.92 -10.39
C PRO A 176 23.19 -3.65 -9.03
N VAL A 177 23.18 -2.38 -8.62
CA VAL A 177 23.65 -1.95 -7.31
C VAL A 177 22.53 -1.42 -6.44
N PHE A 178 21.44 -0.90 -7.01
CA PHE A 178 20.25 -0.44 -6.29
C PHE A 178 18.97 -0.76 -7.05
N THR A 179 17.88 -0.97 -6.31
CA THR A 179 16.52 -1.10 -6.85
C THR A 179 15.50 -0.57 -5.84
N ASP A 180 14.57 0.26 -6.31
CA ASP A 180 13.34 0.64 -5.62
C ASP A 180 12.16 0.21 -6.51
N ALA A 181 11.21 -0.51 -5.94
CA ALA A 181 10.01 -1.01 -6.64
C ALA A 181 8.71 -0.69 -5.92
N VAL A 182 8.79 0.11 -4.85
CA VAL A 182 7.65 0.37 -3.97
C VAL A 182 7.03 1.75 -4.21
N GLU A 183 7.64 2.59 -5.04
CA GLU A 183 7.03 3.82 -5.52
C GLU A 183 5.80 3.54 -6.38
N TYR A 184 4.71 4.23 -6.09
CA TYR A 184 3.49 4.16 -6.89
C TYR A 184 2.78 5.51 -6.97
N PHE A 185 2.01 5.69 -8.03
CA PHE A 185 1.10 6.79 -8.29
C PHE A 185 -0.31 6.26 -8.47
N ASN A 186 -1.32 7.08 -8.15
CA ASN A 186 -2.70 6.72 -8.43
C ASN A 186 -3.03 7.07 -9.88
N LEU A 187 -3.81 6.23 -10.54
CA LEU A 187 -4.44 6.55 -11.82
C LEU A 187 -5.82 7.15 -11.55
N GLY A 188 -5.93 8.46 -11.68
CA GLY A 188 -7.20 9.15 -11.81
C GLY A 188 -7.82 8.86 -13.17
N GLY A 189 -9.15 8.93 -13.26
CA GLY A 189 -9.94 8.93 -14.49
C GLY A 189 -10.17 7.61 -15.23
N SER A 190 -9.65 6.46 -14.76
CA SER A 190 -10.23 5.17 -15.12
C SER A 190 -11.02 4.69 -13.92
N SER A 191 -12.25 5.20 -13.77
CA SER A 191 -13.19 4.74 -12.73
C SER A 191 -12.57 4.65 -11.31
N GLY A 192 -11.93 5.74 -10.89
CA GLY A 192 -11.46 5.93 -9.51
C GLY A 192 -12.52 6.55 -8.59
N SER A 193 -13.71 6.87 -9.09
CA SER A 193 -14.85 6.57 -8.22
C SER A 193 -14.96 5.05 -8.29
N GLY A 194 -14.78 4.37 -7.16
CA GLY A 194 -15.54 3.14 -6.95
C GLY A 194 -17.02 3.37 -7.35
N PRO A 195 -17.82 2.32 -7.43
CA PRO A 195 -19.21 2.42 -7.88
C PRO A 195 -19.89 3.67 -7.32
N ALA A 196 -20.54 4.44 -8.20
CA ALA A 196 -21.11 5.74 -7.81
C ALA A 196 -22.02 5.57 -6.60
N PRO A 197 -22.15 6.56 -5.69
CA PRO A 197 -23.08 6.46 -4.58
C PRO A 197 -24.47 6.02 -5.04
N GLY A 198 -25.04 5.04 -4.36
CA GLY A 198 -26.25 4.36 -4.83
C GLY A 198 -26.52 3.06 -4.09
N THR A 199 -27.58 2.36 -4.49
CA THR A 199 -27.95 1.07 -3.91
C THR A 199 -27.52 -0.06 -4.85
N TYR A 200 -26.88 -1.07 -4.27
CA TYR A 200 -26.26 -2.16 -5.01
C TYR A 200 -26.56 -3.52 -4.39
N ARG A 201 -26.67 -4.53 -5.24
CA ARG A 201 -26.39 -5.92 -4.87
C ARG A 201 -24.89 -6.16 -5.05
N ILE A 202 -24.19 -6.40 -3.95
CA ILE A 202 -22.73 -6.63 -3.95
C ILE A 202 -22.49 -8.14 -4.03
N VAL A 203 -21.98 -8.65 -5.15
CA VAL A 203 -21.95 -10.09 -5.46
C VAL A 203 -20.53 -10.61 -5.54
N ASN A 204 -20.23 -11.69 -4.81
CA ASN A 204 -18.91 -12.30 -4.84
C ASN A 204 -18.62 -12.94 -6.21
N ARG A 205 -17.42 -12.74 -6.75
CA ARG A 205 -17.01 -13.27 -8.07
C ARG A 205 -16.90 -14.80 -8.08
N ASN A 206 -16.45 -15.40 -6.99
CA ASN A 206 -16.24 -16.86 -6.91
C ASN A 206 -17.57 -17.62 -6.79
N SER A 207 -18.45 -17.21 -5.87
CA SER A 207 -19.68 -17.94 -5.58
C SER A 207 -20.92 -17.44 -6.33
N GLY A 208 -20.89 -16.21 -6.87
CA GLY A 208 -22.07 -15.53 -7.41
C GLY A 208 -23.09 -15.11 -6.35
N LYS A 209 -22.77 -15.24 -5.05
CA LYS A 209 -23.68 -14.93 -3.94
C LYS A 209 -23.50 -13.50 -3.42
N PRO A 210 -24.61 -12.80 -3.10
CA PRO A 210 -24.57 -11.48 -2.47
C PRO A 210 -23.92 -11.46 -1.09
N LEU A 211 -23.21 -10.35 -0.78
CA LEU A 211 -22.87 -9.94 0.58
C LEU A 211 -24.16 -9.60 1.35
N ALA A 212 -24.35 -10.20 2.52
CA ALA A 212 -25.57 -10.09 3.31
C ALA A 212 -25.26 -10.08 4.82
N VAL A 213 -26.27 -9.76 5.61
CA VAL A 213 -26.25 -9.95 7.07
C VAL A 213 -27.06 -11.19 7.42
N ALA A 214 -26.49 -12.08 8.23
CA ALA A 214 -27.10 -13.36 8.58
C ALA A 214 -28.53 -13.17 9.11
N GLY A 215 -29.48 -13.88 8.48
CA GLY A 215 -30.90 -13.84 8.84
C GLY A 215 -31.58 -12.48 8.64
N ASN A 216 -30.98 -11.55 7.89
CA ASN A 216 -31.42 -10.15 7.79
C ASN A 216 -31.60 -9.49 9.16
N SER A 217 -30.80 -9.90 10.14
CA SER A 217 -30.86 -9.33 11.48
C SER A 217 -30.65 -7.82 11.44
N THR A 218 -31.34 -7.11 12.33
CA THR A 218 -31.20 -5.66 12.53
C THR A 218 -30.41 -5.33 13.80
N ALA A 219 -29.85 -6.33 14.49
CA ALA A 219 -29.05 -6.13 15.69
C ALA A 219 -27.63 -5.66 15.36
N ASP A 220 -27.06 -4.86 16.26
CA ASP A 220 -25.63 -4.58 16.28
C ASP A 220 -24.85 -5.88 16.52
N GLY A 221 -23.72 -6.04 15.81
CA GLY A 221 -22.88 -7.22 15.90
C GLY A 221 -23.37 -8.42 15.08
N ALA A 222 -24.51 -8.30 14.38
CA ALA A 222 -24.97 -9.35 13.48
C ALA A 222 -23.94 -9.61 12.38
N LYS A 223 -23.68 -10.90 12.12
CA LYS A 223 -22.55 -11.33 11.30
C LYS A 223 -22.81 -11.20 9.82
N VAL A 224 -21.77 -10.81 9.10
CA VAL A 224 -21.79 -10.67 7.65
C VAL A 224 -21.42 -12.01 7.03
N VAL A 225 -22.18 -12.38 6.01
CA VAL A 225 -22.10 -13.65 5.29
C VAL A 225 -22.29 -13.41 3.81
N GLN A 226 -22.06 -14.42 2.98
CA GLN A 226 -22.69 -14.46 1.66
C GLN A 226 -23.99 -15.28 1.72
N GLN A 227 -25.02 -14.86 0.98
CA GLN A 227 -26.29 -15.59 0.93
C GLN A 227 -27.08 -15.28 -0.34
N SER A 228 -27.72 -16.30 -0.90
CA SER A 228 -28.72 -16.14 -1.98
C SER A 228 -29.83 -15.17 -1.57
N GLY A 229 -30.31 -14.37 -2.53
CA GLY A 229 -31.44 -13.45 -2.32
C GLY A 229 -31.19 -12.06 -2.86
N THR A 230 -31.91 -11.09 -2.31
CA THR A 230 -31.95 -9.69 -2.77
C THR A 230 -31.32 -8.74 -1.75
N ALA A 231 -30.29 -9.20 -1.04
CA ALA A 231 -29.55 -8.36 -0.09
C ALA A 231 -28.93 -7.15 -0.83
N THR A 232 -29.25 -5.94 -0.36
CA THR A 232 -28.78 -4.70 -0.96
C THR A 232 -28.09 -3.81 0.05
N TRP A 233 -27.11 -3.06 -0.43
CA TRP A 233 -26.32 -2.10 0.34
C TRP A 233 -26.37 -0.74 -0.35
N THR A 234 -26.63 0.32 0.40
CA THR A 234 -26.43 1.69 -0.07
C THR A 234 -24.99 2.09 0.22
N ILE A 235 -24.26 2.51 -0.81
CA ILE A 235 -22.89 3.02 -0.67
C ILE A 235 -22.88 4.55 -0.79
N ALA A 236 -22.06 5.19 0.03
CA ALA A 236 -21.84 6.63 0.01
C ALA A 236 -20.36 6.97 0.22
N THR A 237 -19.88 7.98 -0.49
CA THR A 237 -18.49 8.47 -0.35
C THR A 237 -18.34 9.40 0.85
N THR A 238 -17.21 9.30 1.53
CA THR A 238 -16.75 10.23 2.57
C THR A 238 -15.83 11.30 1.99
N SER A 239 -15.47 12.31 2.79
CA SER A 239 -14.62 13.45 2.35
C SER A 239 -13.19 13.06 1.97
N ASP A 240 -12.70 11.91 2.44
CA ASP A 240 -11.36 11.38 2.15
C ASP A 240 -11.36 10.37 0.96
N GLY A 241 -12.50 10.19 0.30
CA GLY A 241 -12.65 9.27 -0.84
C GLY A 241 -12.85 7.81 -0.47
N SER A 242 -13.04 7.48 0.82
CA SER A 242 -13.51 6.16 1.24
C SER A 242 -15.03 6.03 1.12
N TYR A 243 -15.56 4.84 1.40
CA TYR A 243 -16.97 4.48 1.27
C TYR A 243 -17.51 3.97 2.60
N THR A 244 -18.77 4.30 2.87
CA THR A 244 -19.60 3.58 3.85
C THR A 244 -20.53 2.64 3.09
N LEU A 245 -20.73 1.42 3.60
CA LEU A 245 -21.64 0.42 3.04
C LEU A 245 -22.76 0.20 4.04
N LYS A 246 -23.94 0.76 3.79
CA LYS A 246 -25.12 0.65 4.66
C LYS A 246 -26.03 -0.47 4.20
N TYR A 247 -26.26 -1.47 5.05
CA TYR A 247 -27.18 -2.56 4.78
C TYR A 247 -28.61 -2.02 4.75
N VAL A 248 -29.30 -2.16 3.61
CA VAL A 248 -30.63 -1.54 3.41
C VAL A 248 -31.66 -2.02 4.43
N PRO A 249 -31.78 -3.33 4.74
CA PRO A 249 -32.78 -3.82 5.70
C PRO A 249 -32.64 -3.27 7.12
N SER A 250 -31.42 -3.02 7.60
CA SER A 250 -31.16 -2.60 8.99
C SER A 250 -30.82 -1.12 9.14
N GLY A 251 -30.39 -0.45 8.07
CA GLY A 251 -29.83 0.90 8.12
C GLY A 251 -28.45 0.98 8.78
N LYS A 252 -27.85 -0.15 9.18
CA LYS A 252 -26.53 -0.25 9.83
C LYS A 252 -25.43 -0.39 8.79
N VAL A 253 -24.18 -0.14 9.17
CA VAL A 253 -23.05 -0.16 8.23
C VAL A 253 -22.16 -1.37 8.42
N LEU A 254 -21.48 -1.78 7.34
CA LEU A 254 -20.46 -2.80 7.36
C LEU A 254 -19.32 -2.36 8.28
N ASP A 255 -18.98 -3.22 9.24
CA ASP A 255 -18.15 -2.89 10.40
C ASP A 255 -17.12 -3.99 10.68
N VAL A 256 -15.90 -3.56 10.99
CA VAL A 256 -14.88 -4.41 11.60
C VAL A 256 -15.01 -4.32 13.12
N ASN A 257 -15.32 -5.46 13.77
CA ASN A 257 -15.58 -5.49 15.20
C ASN A 257 -14.42 -4.89 16.01
N ALA A 258 -14.76 -3.91 16.85
CA ALA A 258 -13.83 -3.18 17.70
C ALA A 258 -12.60 -2.60 16.98
N GLY A 259 -12.68 -2.34 15.66
CA GLY A 259 -11.55 -1.83 14.88
C GLY A 259 -10.34 -2.77 14.84
N SER A 260 -10.54 -4.07 15.01
CA SER A 260 -9.45 -5.05 14.99
C SER A 260 -8.75 -5.13 13.62
N SER A 261 -7.44 -5.38 13.64
CA SER A 261 -6.62 -5.66 12.45
C SER A 261 -6.30 -7.16 12.28
N THR A 262 -7.00 -8.03 13.03
CA THR A 262 -6.75 -9.48 12.98
C THR A 262 -7.33 -10.11 11.72
N ALA A 263 -6.48 -10.77 10.92
CA ALA A 263 -6.92 -11.57 9.79
C ALA A 263 -7.77 -12.77 10.24
N GLY A 264 -8.85 -13.05 9.52
CA GLY A 264 -9.81 -14.11 9.83
C GLY A 264 -10.97 -13.65 10.70
N LEU A 265 -10.95 -12.42 11.22
CA LEU A 265 -12.09 -11.89 11.96
C LEU A 265 -13.29 -11.71 11.03
N GLN A 266 -14.42 -12.32 11.41
CA GLN A 266 -15.68 -12.16 10.68
C GLN A 266 -16.21 -10.73 10.83
N LEU A 267 -16.57 -10.13 9.68
CA LEU A 267 -17.19 -8.82 9.64
C LEU A 267 -18.59 -8.85 10.25
N GLN A 268 -19.05 -7.69 10.70
CA GLN A 268 -20.37 -7.51 11.27
C GLN A 268 -21.06 -6.28 10.68
N GLN A 269 -22.30 -6.06 11.04
CA GLN A 269 -22.91 -4.73 10.93
C GLN A 269 -22.90 -4.05 12.30
N TRP A 270 -22.84 -2.72 12.29
CA TRP A 270 -22.98 -1.92 13.49
C TRP A 270 -23.64 -0.57 13.18
N THR A 271 -24.24 0.04 14.20
CA THR A 271 -24.71 1.42 14.14
C THR A 271 -23.59 2.35 13.66
N ALA A 272 -23.89 3.22 12.69
CA ALA A 272 -22.90 4.14 12.15
C ALA A 272 -22.36 5.06 13.26
N ASN A 273 -21.03 5.09 13.43
CA ASN A 273 -20.35 5.88 14.47
C ASN A 273 -19.21 6.76 13.93
N GLY A 274 -18.97 6.74 12.61
CA GLY A 274 -17.93 7.55 11.96
C GLY A 274 -16.50 7.04 12.15
N GLY A 275 -16.31 5.87 12.77
CA GLY A 275 -15.01 5.24 12.92
C GLY A 275 -14.45 4.71 11.61
N THR A 276 -13.12 4.68 11.49
CA THR A 276 -12.40 4.12 10.33
C THR A 276 -12.68 2.63 10.12
N ASN A 277 -13.11 1.92 11.16
CA ASN A 277 -13.52 0.52 11.10
C ASN A 277 -14.86 0.30 10.35
N GLN A 278 -15.55 1.38 9.96
CA GLN A 278 -16.77 1.39 9.15
C GLN A 278 -16.57 2.02 7.77
N MET A 279 -15.32 2.36 7.44
CA MET A 279 -14.92 2.99 6.18
C MET A 279 -14.14 1.99 5.31
N TRP A 280 -14.36 2.07 4.00
CA TRP A 280 -13.89 1.08 3.04
C TRP A 280 -13.36 1.73 1.77
N TYR A 281 -12.21 1.29 1.27
CA TYR A 281 -11.77 1.63 -0.08
C TYR A 281 -12.25 0.55 -1.06
N LEU A 282 -12.94 0.96 -2.12
CA LEU A 282 -13.35 0.07 -3.21
C LEU A 282 -12.31 0.12 -4.33
N ARG A 283 -11.44 -0.87 -4.40
CA ARG A 283 -10.34 -0.91 -5.37
C ARG A 283 -10.69 -1.79 -6.55
N SER A 284 -10.62 -1.29 -7.78
CA SER A 284 -10.94 -2.09 -8.96
C SER A 284 -9.96 -3.25 -9.08
N THR A 285 -10.46 -4.40 -9.50
CA THR A 285 -9.65 -5.59 -9.87
C THR A 285 -9.78 -5.90 -11.37
N GLY A 286 -10.35 -4.96 -12.13
CA GLY A 286 -10.67 -5.10 -13.55
C GLY A 286 -12.03 -5.79 -13.79
N ASN A 287 -12.53 -5.69 -15.03
CA ASN A 287 -13.76 -6.35 -15.49
C ASN A 287 -15.01 -6.08 -14.63
N GLY A 288 -15.11 -4.90 -14.03
CA GLY A 288 -16.26 -4.50 -13.19
C GLY A 288 -16.27 -5.10 -11.78
N TYR A 289 -15.17 -5.72 -11.34
CA TYR A 289 -15.02 -6.25 -9.98
C TYR A 289 -14.15 -5.35 -9.11
N TYR A 290 -14.40 -5.38 -7.81
CA TYR A 290 -13.70 -4.58 -6.82
C TYR A 290 -13.34 -5.41 -5.59
N THR A 291 -12.24 -5.05 -4.94
CA THR A 291 -11.92 -5.49 -3.59
C THR A 291 -12.41 -4.45 -2.60
N ILE A 292 -13.07 -4.91 -1.53
CA ILE A 292 -13.56 -4.06 -0.43
C ILE A 292 -12.48 -4.06 0.65
N VAL A 293 -11.70 -2.98 0.74
CA VAL A 293 -10.54 -2.87 1.62
C VAL A 293 -10.91 -2.05 2.86
N SER A 294 -10.67 -2.58 4.06
CA SER A 294 -10.87 -1.84 5.30
C SER A 294 -9.96 -0.61 5.33
N HIS A 295 -10.53 0.56 5.58
CA HIS A 295 -9.75 1.77 5.78
C HIS A 295 -8.83 1.63 7.01
N ASN A 296 -9.29 0.96 8.06
CA ASN A 296 -8.57 0.82 9.32
C ASN A 296 -7.36 -0.12 9.22
N SER A 297 -7.54 -1.33 8.67
CA SER A 297 -6.50 -2.38 8.70
C SER A 297 -5.80 -2.62 7.36
N GLY A 298 -6.38 -2.16 6.24
CA GLY A 298 -5.90 -2.51 4.90
C GLY A 298 -6.22 -3.95 4.46
N LEU A 299 -6.85 -4.76 5.33
CA LEU A 299 -7.34 -6.10 4.99
C LEU A 299 -8.62 -6.02 4.16
N VAL A 300 -8.98 -7.13 3.50
CA VAL A 300 -10.05 -7.15 2.49
C VAL A 300 -11.19 -8.07 2.88
N ALA A 301 -12.42 -7.72 2.47
CA ALA A 301 -13.59 -8.58 2.65
C ALA A 301 -13.44 -9.86 1.80
N ASP A 302 -13.39 -11.01 2.47
CA ASP A 302 -13.05 -12.32 1.93
C ASP A 302 -14.13 -13.34 2.32
N VAL A 303 -14.66 -14.07 1.35
CA VAL A 303 -15.50 -15.25 1.66
C VAL A 303 -14.60 -16.38 2.16
N SER A 304 -14.70 -16.68 3.46
CA SER A 304 -13.80 -17.60 4.15
C SER A 304 -13.71 -18.96 3.44
N GLY A 305 -12.48 -19.40 3.18
CA GLY A 305 -12.19 -20.66 2.51
C GLY A 305 -12.69 -20.74 1.06
N ALA A 306 -12.99 -19.59 0.42
CA ALA A 306 -13.63 -19.52 -0.89
C ALA A 306 -14.93 -20.35 -1.00
N ALA A 307 -15.64 -20.49 0.12
CA ALA A 307 -16.85 -21.28 0.19
C ALA A 307 -17.93 -20.75 -0.78
N THR A 308 -18.80 -21.65 -1.24
CA THR A 308 -19.90 -21.34 -2.15
C THR A 308 -21.28 -21.62 -1.54
N SER A 309 -21.34 -21.96 -0.26
CA SER A 309 -22.60 -22.18 0.46
C SER A 309 -23.22 -20.86 0.96
N ASP A 310 -24.54 -20.88 1.16
CA ASP A 310 -25.23 -19.81 1.87
C ASP A 310 -24.82 -19.79 3.34
N GLY A 311 -24.74 -18.58 3.93
CA GLY A 311 -24.31 -18.38 5.29
C GLY A 311 -22.79 -18.47 5.49
N ALA A 312 -22.00 -18.68 4.42
CA ALA A 312 -20.55 -18.71 4.55
C ALA A 312 -20.02 -17.37 5.09
N PRO A 313 -19.13 -17.38 6.11
CA PRO A 313 -18.61 -16.17 6.72
C PRO A 313 -17.87 -15.26 5.74
N VAL A 314 -18.11 -13.95 5.84
CA VAL A 314 -17.23 -12.94 5.23
C VAL A 314 -16.33 -12.37 6.31
N VAL A 315 -15.03 -12.57 6.14
CA VAL A 315 -13.97 -12.18 7.07
C VAL A 315 -13.12 -11.06 6.49
N GLN A 316 -12.31 -10.40 7.31
CA GLN A 316 -11.18 -9.61 6.80
C GLN A 316 -9.94 -10.51 6.62
N TRP A 317 -9.29 -10.48 5.47
CA TRP A 317 -8.09 -11.27 5.19
C TRP A 317 -7.03 -10.47 4.42
N ALA A 318 -5.79 -10.97 4.40
CA ALA A 318 -4.75 -10.38 3.57
C ALA A 318 -5.12 -10.52 2.09
N ALA A 319 -4.95 -9.44 1.32
CA ALA A 319 -5.20 -9.46 -0.11
C ALA A 319 -4.29 -10.49 -0.80
N ASN A 320 -4.87 -11.43 -1.55
CA ASN A 320 -4.15 -12.47 -2.27
C ASN A 320 -4.58 -12.60 -3.74
N GLY A 321 -5.48 -11.72 -4.20
CA GLY A 321 -5.98 -11.71 -5.58
C GLY A 321 -7.05 -12.77 -5.88
N GLY A 322 -7.41 -13.61 -4.91
CA GLY A 322 -8.42 -14.66 -5.06
C GLY A 322 -9.80 -14.13 -5.45
N ALA A 323 -10.54 -14.89 -6.26
CA ALA A 323 -11.89 -14.50 -6.70
C ALA A 323 -12.90 -14.39 -5.53
N ASN A 324 -12.63 -15.05 -4.40
CA ASN A 324 -13.39 -14.93 -3.16
C ASN A 324 -13.20 -13.56 -2.46
N GLN A 325 -12.24 -12.74 -2.89
CA GLN A 325 -12.00 -11.36 -2.40
C GLN A 325 -12.48 -10.28 -3.40
N GLN A 326 -13.14 -10.70 -4.48
CA GLN A 326 -13.57 -9.81 -5.56
C GLN A 326 -15.09 -9.75 -5.62
N TRP A 327 -15.62 -8.54 -5.75
CA TRP A 327 -17.04 -8.24 -5.61
C TRP A 327 -17.52 -7.38 -6.77
N GLN A 328 -18.61 -7.78 -7.39
CA GLN A 328 -19.30 -7.00 -8.40
C GLN A 328 -20.37 -6.13 -7.73
N PHE A 329 -20.44 -4.86 -8.09
CA PHE A 329 -21.46 -3.93 -7.59
C PHE A 329 -22.55 -3.75 -8.65
N ASN A 330 -23.63 -4.51 -8.52
CA ASN A 330 -24.75 -4.47 -9.47
C ASN A 330 -25.80 -3.49 -8.95
N GLN A 331 -25.96 -2.34 -9.63
CA GLN A 331 -26.89 -1.29 -9.22
C GLN A 331 -28.34 -1.80 -9.27
N THR A 332 -29.14 -1.40 -8.28
CA THR A 332 -30.56 -1.79 -8.13
C THR A 332 -31.47 -0.60 -8.12
#